data_AF-A0A1E4UU26-F1
#
_entry.id   AF-A0A1E4UU26-F1
#
_cell.length_a   1.000
_cell.length_b   1.000
_cell.length_c   1.000
_cell.angle_alpha   90.00
_cell.angle_beta   90.00
_cell.angle_gamma   90.00
#
_symmetry.space_group_name_H-M   'P 1'
#
loop_
_entity.id
_entity.type
_entity.pdbx_description
1 polymer ?
#
loop_
_entity_poly.entity_id
_entity_poly.type
_entity_poly.pdbx_seq_one_letter_code
_entity_poly.pdbx_strand_id
1 'polypeptide(L)'
;MPYLYHTTNKANLVGIRDSGMAPASKRPASRALGATQQNRIDTRESKRLVGFKKFLKKLAEEGYAPRTILDSAVRVNIAFSNTNFGTIEELPYARVQGTYGGIPENKGLVAAQADLEQILAAYISELRRARVPFDEDLLYEMQTRLDAKNSLENKQQKLSTAEKSRLMGVKRTKPFLDTACRFIDTLDLSRYCGHFLSELSYAYEELVADNEQEITRHRVYLFEESQFRTEYASYALHIANGQYDALAILRVEVGHVVSPMVDSSQGNAATTKETINAGHIEYKIGVPLTSVQNGSAFADGWSLLRDYVPPTVTPDPSVATSSQGDGLGQ
;
A
#
# COMPACT_ATOMS: atom_id res chain seq x y z
N MET A 1 3.22 24.42 -21.52
CA MET A 1 3.29 24.73 -20.07
C MET A 1 3.39 23.43 -19.30
N PRO A 2 4.06 23.35 -18.13
CA PRO A 2 4.16 22.09 -17.40
C PRO A 2 2.79 21.68 -16.82
N TYR A 3 2.46 20.40 -16.96
CA TYR A 3 1.26 19.78 -16.37
C TYR A 3 1.66 18.86 -15.23
N LEU A 4 0.75 18.70 -14.27
CA LEU A 4 0.83 17.69 -13.21
C LEU A 4 -0.34 16.72 -13.33
N TYR A 5 -0.12 15.48 -12.90
CA TYR A 5 -1.00 14.34 -13.21
C TYR A 5 -1.50 13.63 -11.97
N HIS A 6 -2.72 13.10 -12.03
CA HIS A 6 -3.33 12.30 -10.97
C HIS A 6 -4.11 11.12 -11.58
N THR A 7 -4.05 9.95 -10.96
CA THR A 7 -4.85 8.78 -11.38
C THR A 7 -6.03 8.61 -10.45
N THR A 8 -7.22 8.41 -10.99
CA THR A 8 -8.43 8.13 -10.21
C THR A 8 -9.29 7.06 -10.88
N ASN A 9 -10.28 6.55 -10.16
CA ASN A 9 -11.30 5.68 -10.76
C ASN A 9 -12.22 6.52 -11.64
N LYS A 10 -12.58 6.03 -12.83
CA LYS A 10 -13.52 6.67 -13.75
C LYS A 10 -14.84 7.05 -13.06
N ALA A 11 -15.32 6.25 -12.13
CA ALA A 11 -16.54 6.52 -11.36
C ALA A 11 -16.46 7.82 -10.52
N ASN A 12 -15.26 8.27 -10.18
CA ASN A 12 -15.06 9.50 -9.41
C ASN A 12 -15.17 10.76 -10.27
N LEU A 13 -15.11 10.65 -11.60
CA LEU A 13 -15.10 11.82 -12.50
C LEU A 13 -16.33 12.71 -12.34
N VAL A 14 -17.51 12.14 -12.07
CA VAL A 14 -18.72 12.93 -11.80
C VAL A 14 -18.55 13.77 -10.53
N GLY A 15 -18.08 13.15 -9.44
CA GLY A 15 -17.85 13.86 -8.18
C GLY A 15 -16.79 14.95 -8.29
N ILE A 16 -15.70 14.68 -9.03
CA ILE A 16 -14.62 15.64 -9.24
C ILE A 16 -15.06 16.76 -10.19
N ARG A 17 -15.89 16.47 -11.19
CA ARG A 17 -16.51 17.49 -12.03
C ARG A 17 -17.36 18.46 -11.20
N ASP A 18 -18.21 17.91 -10.33
CA ASP A 18 -19.19 18.69 -9.58
C ASP A 18 -18.57 19.49 -8.42
N SER A 19 -17.53 18.94 -7.78
CA SER A 19 -16.94 19.50 -6.55
C SER A 19 -15.50 19.98 -6.71
N GLY A 20 -14.89 19.78 -7.88
CA GLY A 20 -13.45 19.93 -8.07
C GLY A 20 -12.64 18.78 -7.45
N MET A 21 -11.33 18.80 -7.67
CA MET A 21 -10.41 17.90 -6.99
C MET A 21 -10.00 18.54 -5.66
N ALA A 22 -10.64 18.10 -4.57
CA ALA A 22 -10.45 18.62 -3.22
C ALA A 22 -9.78 17.59 -2.29
N PRO A 23 -9.12 18.02 -1.20
CA PRO A 23 -8.77 17.13 -0.10
C PRO A 23 -10.00 16.45 0.48
N ALA A 24 -9.86 15.22 1.02
CA ALA A 24 -11.04 14.48 1.51
C ALA A 24 -11.81 15.24 2.60
N SER A 25 -11.12 16.02 3.45
CA SER A 25 -11.73 16.89 4.47
C SER A 25 -12.64 18.00 3.93
N LYS A 26 -12.45 18.42 2.67
CA LYS A 26 -13.23 19.46 2.00
C LYS A 26 -14.26 18.89 1.02
N ARG A 27 -14.27 17.57 0.80
CA ARG A 27 -15.24 16.93 -0.12
C ARG A 27 -16.61 16.87 0.54
N PRO A 28 -17.70 17.21 -0.18
CA PRO A 28 -19.04 16.88 0.28
C PRO A 28 -19.16 15.36 0.47
N ALA A 29 -20.02 14.93 1.39
CA ALA A 29 -20.29 13.51 1.61
C ALA A 29 -20.64 12.84 0.27
N SER A 30 -19.73 11.99 -0.21
CA SER A 30 -19.80 11.42 -1.55
C SER A 30 -20.99 10.46 -1.67
N ARG A 31 -21.72 10.54 -2.79
CA ARG A 31 -22.63 9.46 -3.26
C ARG A 31 -21.90 8.38 -4.07
N ALA A 32 -20.69 8.66 -4.55
CA ALA A 32 -19.88 7.71 -5.30
C ALA A 32 -19.15 6.76 -4.34
N LEU A 33 -19.43 5.47 -4.50
CA LEU A 33 -18.73 4.35 -3.89
C LEU A 33 -17.32 4.26 -4.49
N GLY A 34 -16.40 5.13 -4.08
CA GLY A 34 -14.97 4.76 -4.14
C GLY A 34 -14.79 3.47 -3.34
N ALA A 35 -13.89 2.57 -3.77
CA ALA A 35 -13.67 1.19 -3.25
C ALA A 35 -14.59 0.90 -2.06
N THR A 36 -15.72 0.22 -2.34
CA THR A 36 -16.82 -0.01 -1.41
C THR A 36 -16.28 -0.31 -0.01
N GLN A 37 -17.01 0.05 1.05
CA GLN A 37 -16.57 -0.33 2.41
C GLN A 37 -16.22 -1.82 2.48
N GLN A 38 -16.94 -2.65 1.72
CA GLN A 38 -16.60 -4.06 1.50
C GLN A 38 -15.25 -4.28 0.80
N ASN A 39 -14.96 -3.64 -0.34
CA ASN A 39 -13.65 -3.76 -1.00
C ASN A 39 -12.49 -3.30 -0.09
N ARG A 40 -12.73 -2.29 0.77
CA ARG A 40 -11.75 -1.88 1.78
C ARG A 40 -11.57 -2.93 2.87
N ILE A 41 -12.68 -3.52 3.35
CA ILE A 41 -12.66 -4.62 4.32
C ILE A 41 -11.94 -5.84 3.73
N ASP A 42 -12.29 -6.26 2.52
CA ASP A 42 -11.69 -7.41 1.83
C ASP A 42 -10.20 -7.20 1.55
N THR A 43 -9.83 -5.97 1.14
CA THR A 43 -8.42 -5.60 0.95
C THR A 43 -7.67 -5.62 2.28
N ARG A 44 -8.28 -5.11 3.36
CA ARG A 44 -7.68 -5.13 4.71
C ARG A 44 -7.50 -6.57 5.22
N GLU A 45 -8.49 -7.43 5.01
CA GLU A 45 -8.41 -8.83 5.43
C GLU A 45 -7.32 -9.58 4.65
N SER A 46 -7.24 -9.37 3.33
CA SER A 46 -6.18 -9.92 2.49
C SER A 46 -4.79 -9.43 2.93
N LYS A 47 -4.63 -8.12 3.15
CA LYS A 47 -3.36 -7.52 3.63
C LYS A 47 -2.99 -8.04 5.02
N ARG A 48 -3.96 -8.19 5.93
CA ARG A 48 -3.76 -8.79 7.25
C ARG A 48 -3.19 -10.21 7.13
N LEU A 49 -3.74 -11.05 6.26
CA LEU A 49 -3.24 -12.41 6.04
C LEU A 49 -1.82 -12.42 5.46
N VAL A 50 -1.52 -11.50 4.54
CA VAL A 50 -0.17 -11.32 4.00
C VAL A 50 0.81 -10.90 5.09
N GLY A 51 0.43 -9.93 5.93
CA GLY A 51 1.21 -9.49 7.09
C GLY A 51 1.46 -10.63 8.08
N PHE A 52 0.44 -11.45 8.34
CA PHE A 52 0.55 -12.58 9.26
C PHE A 52 1.55 -13.63 8.72
N LYS A 53 1.45 -13.98 7.42
CA LYS A 53 2.43 -14.86 6.75
C LYS A 53 3.84 -14.28 6.81
N LYS A 54 4.01 -12.96 6.63
CA LYS A 54 5.30 -12.28 6.75
C LYS A 54 5.90 -12.44 8.15
N PHE A 55 5.11 -12.33 9.21
CA PHE A 55 5.60 -12.54 10.57
C PHE A 55 5.98 -13.99 10.86
N LEU A 56 5.19 -14.96 10.38
CA LEU A 56 5.53 -16.37 10.50
C LEU A 56 6.86 -16.70 9.81
N LYS A 57 7.11 -16.12 8.63
CA LYS A 57 8.39 -16.29 7.92
C LYS A 57 9.56 -15.71 8.71
N LYS A 58 9.41 -14.50 9.26
CA LYS A 58 10.42 -13.90 10.15
C LYS A 58 10.74 -14.78 11.36
N LEU A 59 9.73 -15.40 11.97
CA LEU A 59 9.94 -16.31 13.09
C LEU A 59 10.61 -17.63 12.67
N ALA A 60 10.32 -18.13 11.46
CA ALA A 60 11.02 -19.29 10.90
C ALA A 60 12.50 -18.99 10.62
N GLU A 61 12.83 -17.76 10.21
CA GLU A 61 14.22 -17.29 10.09
C GLU A 61 14.94 -17.27 11.45
N GLU A 62 14.22 -17.02 12.55
CA GLU A 62 14.74 -17.12 13.92
C GLU A 62 14.79 -18.56 14.47
N GLY A 63 14.45 -19.56 13.65
CA GLY A 63 14.50 -20.98 13.99
C GLY A 63 13.21 -21.55 14.59
N TYR A 64 12.10 -20.80 14.59
CA TYR A 64 10.82 -21.31 15.11
C TYR A 64 9.99 -22.02 14.01
N ALA A 65 9.56 -23.24 14.28
CA ALA A 65 8.65 -23.94 13.37
C ALA A 65 7.27 -23.24 13.28
N PRO A 66 6.69 -23.11 12.08
CA PRO A 66 5.39 -22.44 11.90
C PRO A 66 4.26 -23.06 12.72
N ARG A 67 4.23 -24.39 12.87
CA ARG A 67 3.21 -25.09 13.66
C ARG A 67 3.33 -24.75 15.15
N THR A 68 4.55 -24.79 15.68
CA THR A 68 4.84 -24.44 17.07
C THR A 68 4.46 -23.00 17.39
N ILE A 69 4.69 -22.07 16.46
CA ILE A 69 4.25 -20.68 16.61
C ILE A 69 2.73 -20.58 16.62
N LEU A 70 2.04 -21.24 15.69
CA LEU A 70 0.58 -21.17 15.59
C LEU A 70 -0.14 -21.79 16.80
N ASP A 71 0.49 -22.74 17.48
CA ASP A 71 -0.01 -23.37 18.70
C ASP A 71 0.44 -22.63 19.98
N SER A 72 1.28 -21.59 19.84
CA SER A 72 1.76 -20.79 20.97
C SER A 72 0.67 -19.89 21.55
N ALA A 73 0.57 -19.86 22.88
CA ALA A 73 -0.31 -18.95 23.61
C ALA A 73 0.42 -17.67 24.10
N VAL A 74 1.69 -17.49 23.74
CA VAL A 74 2.48 -16.33 24.15
C VAL A 74 1.87 -15.06 23.57
N ARG A 75 1.82 -14.00 24.39
CA ARG A 75 1.29 -12.68 23.99
C ARG A 75 2.23 -11.59 24.51
N VAL A 76 2.30 -10.49 23.76
CA VAL A 76 2.99 -9.25 24.18
C VAL A 76 2.01 -8.10 24.05
N ASN A 77 2.10 -7.14 24.97
CA ASN A 77 1.29 -5.93 24.90
C ASN A 77 1.70 -5.08 23.70
N ILE A 78 0.72 -4.71 22.87
CA ILE A 78 0.94 -3.84 21.72
C ILE A 78 0.83 -2.40 22.20
N ALA A 79 1.94 -1.66 22.14
CA ALA A 79 1.96 -0.22 22.30
C ALA A 79 2.88 0.35 21.22
N PHE A 80 2.31 1.08 20.26
CA PHE A 80 3.08 1.79 19.25
C PHE A 80 3.58 3.11 19.82
N SER A 81 4.90 3.37 19.75
CA SER A 81 5.54 4.54 20.35
C SER A 81 5.55 5.74 19.39
N ASN A 82 5.47 6.96 19.94
CA ASN A 82 5.37 8.20 19.16
C ASN A 82 6.72 8.92 18.98
N THR A 83 7.87 8.26 19.19
CA THR A 83 9.11 8.96 19.56
C THR A 83 10.07 9.31 18.42
N ASN A 84 9.92 8.77 17.21
CA ASN A 84 10.91 8.96 16.14
C ASN A 84 10.31 9.68 14.92
N PHE A 85 10.31 11.01 14.98
CA PHE A 85 10.13 11.89 13.82
C PHE A 85 11.37 12.78 13.66
N GLY A 86 12.16 12.53 12.61
CA GLY A 86 13.25 13.38 12.14
C GLY A 86 13.81 12.77 10.85
N THR A 87 13.94 13.47 9.71
CA THR A 87 14.30 14.87 9.50
C THR A 87 13.47 15.44 8.33
N ILE A 88 12.70 16.50 8.56
CA ILE A 88 12.28 17.43 7.50
C ILE A 88 13.21 18.63 7.66
N GLU A 89 14.06 18.88 6.67
CA GLU A 89 14.82 20.13 6.60
C GLU A 89 13.84 21.30 6.42
N GLU A 90 13.93 22.25 7.36
CA GLU A 90 13.36 23.62 7.42
C GLU A 90 13.37 24.39 6.06
N LEU A 91 12.57 25.43 5.71
CA LEU A 91 11.62 26.41 6.32
C LEU A 91 11.07 27.32 5.14
N PRO A 92 10.15 28.33 5.29
CA PRO A 92 9.83 29.08 6.50
C PRO A 92 8.35 29.20 6.89
N TYR A 93 8.15 29.01 8.20
CA TYR A 93 7.13 29.69 8.99
C TYR A 93 7.52 31.15 9.23
N ALA A 94 6.52 32.04 9.21
CA ALA A 94 6.55 33.30 9.96
C ALA A 94 5.51 33.22 11.09
N ARG A 95 5.90 33.71 12.28
CA ARG A 95 5.17 33.65 13.56
C ARG A 95 3.86 34.46 13.55
N VAL A 96 2.80 33.95 14.19
CA VAL A 96 1.98 34.74 15.14
C VAL A 96 1.51 33.83 16.29
N GLN A 97 1.58 34.40 17.51
CA GLN A 97 1.19 33.86 18.81
C GLN A 97 -0.30 33.53 18.91
N GLY A 98 -0.63 32.48 19.66
CA GLY A 98 -1.99 32.20 20.10
C GLY A 98 -2.23 30.71 20.29
N THR A 99 -2.21 30.27 21.55
CA THR A 99 -2.52 28.92 22.03
C THR A 99 -3.69 28.27 21.31
N TYR A 100 -3.42 27.16 20.62
CA TYR A 100 -4.13 25.89 20.80
C TYR A 100 -3.10 24.77 20.66
N GLY A 101 -2.90 24.00 21.74
CA GLY A 101 -2.13 22.77 21.69
C GLY A 101 -2.83 21.76 20.79
N GLY A 102 -2.17 21.39 19.70
CA GLY A 102 -2.63 20.36 18.77
C GLY A 102 -2.18 18.97 19.22
N ILE A 103 -3.05 17.99 19.02
CA ILE A 103 -2.70 16.56 19.02
C ILE A 103 -1.55 16.38 18.00
N PRO A 104 -0.48 15.62 18.31
CA PRO A 104 0.59 15.40 17.34
C PRO A 104 0.02 14.71 16.10
N GLU A 105 0.02 15.41 14.97
CA GLU A 105 -0.35 14.89 13.65
C GLU A 105 0.73 13.92 13.15
N ASN A 106 0.30 12.87 12.46
CA ASN A 106 1.07 11.89 11.70
C ASN A 106 1.82 10.84 12.53
N LYS A 107 1.45 9.55 12.42
CA LYS A 107 2.46 8.47 12.50
C LYS A 107 3.07 8.25 11.12
N GLY A 108 4.39 8.24 11.03
CA GLY A 108 5.08 7.90 9.79
C GLY A 108 5.09 6.38 9.57
N LEU A 109 5.02 5.93 8.32
CA LEU A 109 5.14 4.50 7.94
C LEU A 109 6.46 3.88 8.46
N VAL A 110 7.52 4.70 8.52
CA VAL A 110 8.84 4.33 9.07
C VAL A 110 8.79 4.10 10.59
N ALA A 111 8.06 4.94 11.34
CA ALA A 111 7.91 4.78 12.78
C ALA A 111 7.08 3.53 13.12
N ALA A 112 6.01 3.27 12.37
CA ALA A 112 5.21 2.06 12.50
C ALA A 112 6.03 0.78 12.23
N GLN A 113 6.92 0.82 11.24
CA GLN A 113 7.82 -0.30 10.92
C GLN A 113 8.87 -0.54 12.03
N ALA A 114 9.44 0.52 12.60
CA ALA A 114 10.38 0.42 13.71
C ALA A 114 9.71 -0.14 14.99
N ASP A 115 8.52 0.37 15.31
CA ASP A 115 7.70 -0.16 16.42
C ASP A 115 7.39 -1.65 16.21
N LEU A 116 7.06 -2.04 14.98
CA LEU A 116 6.76 -3.43 14.64
C LEU A 116 7.96 -4.36 14.86
N GLU A 117 9.16 -3.91 14.50
CA GLU A 117 10.40 -4.66 14.77
C GLU A 117 10.67 -4.79 16.26
N GLN A 118 10.43 -3.73 17.03
CA GLN A 118 10.55 -3.78 18.49
C GLN A 118 9.53 -4.74 19.13
N ILE A 119 8.27 -4.71 18.67
CA ILE A 119 7.22 -5.61 19.16
C ILE A 119 7.56 -7.07 18.81
N LEU A 120 8.04 -7.34 17.59
CA LEU A 120 8.46 -8.69 17.19
C LEU A 120 9.67 -9.16 18.01
N ALA A 121 10.65 -8.30 18.27
CA ALA A 121 11.80 -8.64 19.11
C ALA A 121 11.37 -8.96 20.54
N ALA A 122 10.43 -8.20 21.11
CA ALA A 122 9.83 -8.49 22.41
C ALA A 122 9.07 -9.82 22.40
N TYR A 123 8.32 -10.11 21.33
CA TYR A 123 7.64 -11.40 21.17
C TYR A 123 8.62 -12.58 21.12
N ILE A 124 9.71 -12.46 20.36
CA ILE A 124 10.78 -13.47 20.33
C ILE A 124 11.39 -13.66 21.71
N SER A 125 11.64 -12.58 22.45
CA SER A 125 12.14 -12.65 23.83
C SER A 125 11.19 -13.43 24.75
N GLU A 126 9.88 -13.18 24.65
CA GLU A 126 8.89 -13.93 25.43
C GLU A 126 8.74 -15.39 24.98
N LEU A 127 8.86 -15.70 23.68
CA LEU A 127 8.92 -17.08 23.20
C LEU A 127 10.10 -17.83 23.81
N ARG A 128 11.28 -17.20 23.88
CA ARG A 128 12.46 -17.74 24.56
C ARG A 128 12.21 -17.92 26.05
N ARG A 129 11.59 -16.94 26.71
CA ARG A 129 11.24 -17.00 28.15
C ARG A 129 10.27 -18.14 28.46
N ALA A 130 9.28 -18.33 27.60
CA ALA A 130 8.30 -19.41 27.67
C ALA A 130 8.85 -20.77 27.24
N ARG A 131 10.13 -20.84 26.82
CA ARG A 131 10.80 -22.06 26.35
C ARG A 131 10.07 -22.73 25.19
N VAL A 132 9.50 -21.93 24.29
CA VAL A 132 8.95 -22.46 23.04
C VAL A 132 10.10 -23.08 22.24
N PRO A 133 10.01 -24.37 21.88
CA PRO A 133 11.13 -25.07 21.27
C PRO A 133 11.44 -24.52 19.87
N PHE A 134 12.73 -24.44 19.56
CA PHE A 134 13.21 -24.23 18.21
C PHE A 134 13.10 -25.52 17.38
N ASP A 135 13.15 -25.35 16.07
CA ASP A 135 13.35 -26.42 15.11
C ASP A 135 14.85 -26.50 14.78
N GLU A 136 15.50 -27.55 15.29
CA GLU A 136 16.96 -27.76 15.13
C GLU A 136 17.37 -27.82 13.64
N ASP A 137 16.49 -28.32 12.77
CA ASP A 137 16.76 -28.39 11.33
C ASP A 137 16.78 -26.99 10.70
N LEU A 138 15.89 -26.08 11.14
CA LEU A 138 15.91 -24.68 10.72
C LEU A 138 17.15 -23.94 11.24
N LEU A 139 17.53 -24.18 12.50
CA LEU A 139 18.73 -23.57 13.10
C LEU A 139 20.00 -24.00 12.36
N TYR A 140 20.13 -25.29 12.07
CA TYR A 140 21.27 -25.84 11.34
C TYR A 140 21.39 -25.24 9.93
N GLU A 141 20.27 -25.09 9.21
CA GLU A 141 20.30 -24.46 7.89
C GLU A 141 20.66 -22.97 7.95
N MET A 142 20.11 -22.24 8.91
CA MET A 142 20.44 -20.82 9.12
C MET A 142 21.95 -20.65 9.32
N GLN A 143 22.55 -21.48 10.17
CA GLN A 143 23.99 -21.48 10.40
C GLN A 143 24.77 -21.79 9.12
N THR A 144 24.34 -22.82 8.38
CA THR A 144 24.96 -23.20 7.10
C THR A 144 24.92 -22.06 6.06
N ARG A 145 23.81 -21.31 6.00
CA ARG A 145 23.67 -20.14 5.13
C ARG A 145 24.59 -19.00 5.54
N LEU A 146 24.69 -18.72 6.85
CA LEU A 146 25.57 -17.70 7.38
C LEU A 146 27.03 -18.02 7.07
N ASP A 147 27.44 -19.28 7.27
CA ASP A 147 28.79 -19.75 6.95
C ASP A 147 29.09 -19.69 5.44
N ALA A 148 28.11 -20.03 4.60
CA ALA A 148 28.24 -19.89 3.15
C ALA A 148 28.38 -18.42 2.72
N LYS A 149 27.60 -17.51 3.33
CA LYS A 149 27.68 -16.06 3.07
C LYS A 149 29.03 -15.50 3.51
N ASN A 150 29.48 -15.81 4.71
CA ASN A 150 30.79 -15.42 5.23
C ASN A 150 31.92 -15.99 4.36
N SER A 151 31.79 -17.24 3.87
CA SER A 151 32.74 -17.84 2.92
C SER A 151 32.77 -17.09 1.60
N LEU A 152 31.61 -16.66 1.07
CA LEU A 152 31.50 -15.87 -0.16
C LEU A 152 32.10 -14.48 -0.02
N GLU A 153 31.83 -13.77 1.08
CA GLU A 153 32.38 -12.44 1.36
C GLU A 153 33.91 -12.49 1.53
N ASN A 154 34.41 -13.48 2.28
CA ASN A 154 35.85 -13.72 2.43
C ASN A 154 36.53 -14.14 1.11
N LYS A 155 35.83 -14.87 0.24
CA LYS A 155 36.30 -15.23 -1.11
C LYS A 155 36.27 -14.06 -2.09
N GLN A 156 35.28 -13.16 -1.98
CA GLN A 156 35.22 -11.93 -2.78
C GLN A 156 36.33 -10.95 -2.41
N GLN A 157 36.80 -10.95 -1.16
CA GLN A 157 37.98 -10.19 -0.75
C GLN A 157 39.34 -10.81 -1.17
N LYS A 158 39.38 -12.06 -1.63
CA LYS A 158 40.63 -12.80 -1.89
C LYS A 158 40.85 -13.35 -3.30
N LEU A 159 39.94 -13.19 -4.27
CA LEU A 159 40.07 -13.87 -5.58
C LEU A 159 40.03 -12.93 -6.79
N SER A 160 40.99 -13.15 -7.70
CA SER A 160 41.06 -12.53 -9.04
C SER A 160 40.05 -13.16 -10.01
N THR A 161 39.80 -12.47 -11.13
CA THR A 161 38.74 -12.75 -12.13
C THR A 161 38.78 -14.17 -12.73
N ALA A 162 39.88 -14.92 -12.61
CA ALA A 162 40.08 -16.21 -13.28
C ALA A 162 39.57 -17.45 -12.50
N GLU A 163 39.29 -17.35 -11.20
CA GLU A 163 38.95 -18.52 -10.37
C GLU A 163 37.44 -18.74 -10.16
N LYS A 164 36.60 -17.85 -10.72
CA LYS A 164 35.14 -17.85 -10.55
C LYS A 164 34.41 -19.04 -11.19
N SER A 165 35.02 -19.75 -12.15
CA SER A 165 34.31 -20.71 -13.00
C SER A 165 34.38 -22.19 -12.55
N ARG A 166 35.16 -22.55 -11.51
CA ARG A 166 35.40 -23.96 -11.13
C ARG A 166 34.68 -24.46 -9.88
N LEU A 167 33.87 -23.65 -9.19
CA LEU A 167 33.28 -24.03 -7.88
C LEU A 167 31.80 -24.46 -7.88
N MET A 168 31.18 -24.68 -9.04
CA MET A 168 29.73 -24.98 -9.14
C MET A 168 29.44 -26.49 -9.25
N GLY A 169 29.94 -27.25 -8.29
CA GLY A 169 29.75 -28.70 -8.21
C GLY A 169 29.37 -29.18 -6.80
N VAL A 170 28.31 -28.61 -6.21
CA VAL A 170 27.74 -29.16 -4.96
C VAL A 170 26.26 -29.44 -5.19
N LYS A 171 25.89 -30.72 -5.06
CA LYS A 171 24.51 -31.22 -5.10
C LYS A 171 23.67 -30.42 -4.10
N ARG A 172 22.72 -29.62 -4.61
CA ARG A 172 21.75 -28.86 -3.81
C ARG A 172 20.80 -29.82 -3.09
N THR A 173 21.06 -30.09 -1.82
CA THR A 173 19.98 -30.43 -0.87
C THR A 173 18.96 -29.29 -0.89
N LYS A 174 17.67 -29.63 -0.92
CA LYS A 174 16.61 -28.62 -0.85
C LYS A 174 16.75 -27.88 0.48
N PRO A 175 16.80 -26.54 0.48
CA PRO A 175 16.79 -25.75 1.71
C PRO A 175 15.45 -25.98 2.43
N PHE A 176 15.51 -26.45 3.67
CA PHE A 176 14.41 -26.72 4.57
C PHE A 176 13.68 -25.43 4.99
N LEU A 177 14.38 -24.33 5.22
CA LEU A 177 13.82 -22.99 5.43
C LEU A 177 13.02 -22.52 4.21
N ASP A 178 13.51 -22.76 2.99
CA ASP A 178 12.75 -22.48 1.76
C ASP A 178 11.51 -23.39 1.63
N THR A 179 11.55 -24.56 2.25
CA THR A 179 10.40 -25.48 2.31
C THR A 179 9.39 -24.98 3.34
N ALA A 180 9.84 -24.52 4.51
CA ALA A 180 9.01 -23.91 5.54
C ALA A 180 8.34 -22.62 5.03
N CYS A 181 9.07 -21.73 4.36
CA CYS A 181 8.52 -20.52 3.76
C CYS A 181 7.44 -20.83 2.71
N ARG A 182 7.69 -21.82 1.84
CA ARG A 182 6.68 -22.28 0.87
C ARG A 182 5.47 -22.91 1.53
N PHE A 183 5.68 -23.67 2.61
CA PHE A 183 4.59 -24.22 3.40
C PHE A 183 3.73 -23.10 4.01
N ILE A 184 4.35 -22.07 4.60
CA ILE A 184 3.63 -20.90 5.15
C ILE A 184 2.77 -20.22 4.07
N ASP A 185 3.28 -20.11 2.84
CA ASP A 185 2.52 -19.53 1.73
C ASP A 185 1.23 -20.31 1.42
N THR A 186 1.24 -21.64 1.62
CA THR A 186 0.08 -22.51 1.43
C THR A 186 -0.86 -22.61 2.63
N LEU A 187 -0.50 -22.05 3.79
CA LEU A 187 -1.36 -22.13 4.98
C LEU A 187 -2.62 -21.29 4.81
N ASP A 188 -3.75 -21.90 5.18
CA ASP A 188 -4.99 -21.18 5.47
C ASP A 188 -4.95 -20.69 6.93
N LEU A 189 -4.80 -19.38 7.08
CA LEU A 189 -4.68 -18.72 8.38
C LEU A 189 -6.00 -18.08 8.86
N SER A 190 -7.09 -18.24 8.11
CA SER A 190 -8.40 -17.63 8.40
C SER A 190 -8.91 -18.00 9.81
N ARG A 191 -8.69 -19.24 10.24
CA ARG A 191 -9.08 -19.75 11.57
C ARG A 191 -8.24 -19.23 12.74
N TYR A 192 -7.12 -18.55 12.49
CA TYR A 192 -6.21 -18.03 13.50
C TYR A 192 -6.44 -16.53 13.76
N CYS A 193 -7.68 -16.08 13.65
CA CYS A 193 -8.05 -14.67 13.81
C CYS A 193 -7.77 -14.12 15.23
N GLY A 194 -7.76 -14.96 16.26
CA GLY A 194 -7.41 -14.60 17.64
C GLY A 194 -5.94 -14.88 18.01
N HIS A 195 -5.09 -15.24 17.04
CA HIS A 195 -3.68 -15.43 17.28
C HIS A 195 -2.97 -14.07 17.34
N PHE A 196 -2.00 -13.91 18.27
CA PHE A 196 -1.30 -12.63 18.50
C PHE A 196 -0.74 -12.02 17.21
N LEU A 197 -0.07 -12.80 16.37
CA LEU A 197 0.49 -12.30 15.11
C LEU A 197 -0.59 -11.82 14.12
N SER A 198 -1.80 -12.40 14.18
CA SER A 198 -2.93 -11.97 13.36
C SER A 198 -3.51 -10.64 13.85
N GLU A 199 -3.57 -10.46 15.17
CA GLU A 199 -3.96 -9.19 15.81
C GLU A 199 -2.91 -8.10 15.56
N LEU A 200 -1.62 -8.44 15.63
CA LEU A 200 -0.52 -7.52 15.33
C LEU A 200 -0.56 -7.08 13.86
N SER A 201 -0.80 -7.99 12.92
CA SER A 201 -0.97 -7.63 11.50
C SER A 201 -2.18 -6.73 11.31
N TYR A 202 -3.30 -7.02 11.97
CA TYR A 202 -4.48 -6.17 11.89
C TYR A 202 -4.22 -4.75 12.43
N ALA A 203 -3.62 -4.64 13.61
CA ALA A 203 -3.30 -3.35 14.23
C ALA A 203 -2.31 -2.52 13.38
N TYR A 204 -1.33 -3.17 12.76
CA TYR A 204 -0.41 -2.52 11.84
C TYR A 204 -1.13 -2.00 10.58
N GLU A 205 -2.01 -2.80 9.97
CA GLU A 205 -2.75 -2.37 8.78
C GLU A 205 -3.75 -1.25 9.08
N GLU A 206 -4.41 -1.26 10.24
CA GLU A 206 -5.23 -0.11 10.69
C GLU A 206 -4.36 1.14 10.85
N LEU A 207 -3.19 1.02 11.47
CA LEU A 207 -2.30 2.16 11.64
C LEU A 207 -1.80 2.74 10.30
N VAL A 208 -1.42 1.87 9.35
CA VAL A 208 -1.03 2.30 8.00
C VAL A 208 -2.21 2.98 7.30
N ALA A 209 -3.42 2.42 7.40
CA ALA A 209 -4.60 3.00 6.79
C ALA A 209 -4.97 4.36 7.40
N ASP A 210 -4.84 4.53 8.71
CA ASP A 210 -5.08 5.80 9.39
C ASP A 210 -4.06 6.86 8.97
N ASN A 211 -2.79 6.49 8.84
CA ASN A 211 -1.75 7.39 8.33
C ASN A 211 -1.99 7.78 6.87
N GLU A 212 -2.29 6.81 6.01
CA GLU A 212 -2.66 7.05 4.61
C GLU A 212 -3.89 7.97 4.53
N GLN A 213 -4.90 7.75 5.38
CA GLN A 213 -6.05 8.64 5.47
C GLN A 213 -5.67 10.04 5.95
N GLU A 214 -4.88 10.18 7.00
CA GLU A 214 -4.47 11.49 7.52
C GLU A 214 -3.72 12.30 6.45
N ILE A 215 -2.76 11.67 5.78
CA ILE A 215 -1.98 12.25 4.67
C ILE A 215 -2.91 12.70 3.53
N THR A 216 -3.82 11.82 3.08
CA THR A 216 -4.71 12.09 1.94
C THR A 216 -5.96 12.92 2.30
N ARG A 217 -6.27 13.07 3.59
CA ARG A 217 -7.43 13.84 4.07
C ARG A 217 -7.22 15.33 3.91
N HIS A 218 -5.98 15.79 4.04
CA HIS A 218 -5.67 17.22 4.07
C HIS A 218 -5.08 17.75 2.77
N ARG A 219 -4.73 16.88 1.82
CA ARG A 219 -4.04 17.28 0.59
C ARG A 219 -4.56 16.57 -0.65
N VAL A 220 -4.46 17.25 -1.78
CA VAL A 220 -4.55 16.69 -3.14
C VAL A 220 -3.12 16.41 -3.61
N TYR A 221 -2.90 15.22 -4.18
CA TYR A 221 -1.59 14.78 -4.68
C TYR A 221 -1.58 14.74 -6.20
N LEU A 222 -0.54 15.34 -6.78
CA LEU A 222 -0.30 15.46 -8.20
C LEU A 222 1.18 15.16 -8.50
N PHE A 223 1.46 14.49 -9.61
CA PHE A 223 2.82 14.05 -9.97
C PHE A 223 3.30 14.72 -11.24
N GLU A 224 4.59 14.98 -11.34
CA GLU A 224 5.22 15.26 -12.62
C GLU A 224 5.13 14.05 -13.56
N GLU A 225 5.21 14.28 -14.87
CA GLU A 225 5.05 13.22 -15.87
C GLU A 225 6.02 12.05 -15.67
N SER A 226 7.29 12.35 -15.41
CA SER A 226 8.36 11.36 -15.20
C SER A 226 8.03 10.40 -14.05
N GLN A 227 7.59 10.95 -12.92
CA GLN A 227 7.19 10.17 -11.75
C GLN A 227 5.88 9.42 -12.02
N PHE A 228 4.90 10.09 -12.62
CA PHE A 228 3.60 9.48 -12.96
C PHE A 228 3.77 8.25 -13.85
N ARG A 229 4.68 8.30 -14.83
CA ARG A 229 4.99 7.17 -15.73
C ARG A 229 5.52 5.94 -14.99
N THR A 230 6.30 6.17 -13.94
CA THR A 230 6.90 5.11 -13.13
C THR A 230 5.85 4.46 -12.22
N GLU A 231 4.96 5.27 -11.65
CA GLU A 231 3.98 4.83 -10.64
C GLU A 231 2.62 4.37 -11.21
N TYR A 232 2.32 4.65 -12.49
CA TYR A 232 0.99 4.39 -13.05
C TYR A 232 0.51 2.94 -12.91
N ALA A 233 1.40 1.97 -13.07
CA ALA A 233 1.07 0.54 -12.90
C ALA A 233 0.64 0.23 -11.45
N SER A 234 1.33 0.81 -10.48
CA SER A 234 1.01 0.68 -9.06
C SER A 234 -0.37 1.27 -8.76
N TYR A 235 -0.65 2.49 -9.24
CA TYR A 235 -1.96 3.11 -9.11
C TYR A 235 -3.08 2.31 -9.78
N ALA A 236 -2.83 1.77 -10.97
CA ALA A 236 -3.81 0.95 -11.67
C ALA A 236 -4.18 -0.29 -10.87
N LEU A 237 -3.18 -0.96 -10.27
CA LEU A 237 -3.39 -2.09 -9.38
C LEU A 237 -4.19 -1.69 -8.14
N HIS A 238 -3.85 -0.58 -7.49
CA HIS A 238 -4.47 -0.17 -6.24
C HIS A 238 -5.89 0.40 -6.39
N ILE A 239 -6.19 1.11 -7.47
CA ILE A 239 -7.46 1.83 -7.66
C ILE A 239 -8.49 0.97 -8.39
N ALA A 240 -8.03 0.14 -9.32
CA ALA A 240 -8.90 -0.61 -10.24
C ALA A 240 -8.42 -2.05 -10.47
N ASN A 241 -7.61 -2.64 -9.58
CA ASN A 241 -7.11 -4.01 -9.71
C ASN A 241 -6.44 -4.30 -11.07
N GLY A 242 -5.77 -3.31 -11.65
CA GLY A 242 -5.10 -3.40 -12.94
C GLY A 242 -6.02 -3.22 -14.16
N GLN A 243 -7.32 -2.94 -13.95
CA GLN A 243 -8.27 -2.66 -15.03
C GLN A 243 -8.12 -1.20 -15.50
N TYR A 244 -7.27 -0.99 -16.50
CA TYR A 244 -7.00 0.36 -17.03
C TYR A 244 -8.26 1.07 -17.56
N ASP A 245 -9.22 0.34 -18.13
CA ASP A 245 -10.50 0.88 -18.62
C ASP A 245 -11.39 1.50 -17.52
N ALA A 246 -11.17 1.10 -16.27
CA ALA A 246 -11.84 1.65 -15.10
C ALA A 246 -11.10 2.87 -14.49
N LEU A 247 -9.96 3.27 -15.06
CA LEU A 247 -9.18 4.40 -14.60
C LEU A 247 -9.40 5.65 -15.47
N ALA A 248 -9.17 6.79 -14.85
CA ALA A 248 -8.98 8.06 -15.52
C ALA A 248 -7.67 8.69 -15.07
N ILE A 249 -6.94 9.27 -16.03
CA ILE A 249 -5.82 10.18 -15.77
C ILE A 249 -6.39 11.59 -15.82
N LEU A 250 -6.10 12.37 -14.78
CA LEU A 250 -6.36 13.79 -14.71
C LEU A 250 -5.04 14.52 -14.93
N ARG A 251 -5.08 15.67 -15.60
CA ARG A 251 -3.96 16.61 -15.65
C ARG A 251 -4.42 18.03 -15.37
N VAL A 252 -3.53 18.82 -14.79
CA VAL A 252 -3.77 20.22 -14.40
C VAL A 252 -2.52 21.02 -14.74
N GLU A 253 -2.69 22.20 -15.32
CA GLU A 253 -1.56 23.13 -15.50
C GLU A 253 -1.04 23.58 -14.14
N VAL A 254 0.28 23.62 -13.96
CA VAL A 254 0.91 24.00 -12.67
C VAL A 254 0.38 25.33 -12.14
N GLY A 255 0.09 26.30 -13.02
CA GLY A 255 -0.46 27.62 -12.65
C GLY A 255 -1.85 27.58 -12.02
N HIS A 256 -2.58 26.48 -12.15
CA HIS A 256 -3.91 26.28 -11.55
C HIS A 256 -3.86 25.50 -10.22
N VAL A 257 -2.67 25.07 -9.79
CA VAL A 257 -2.46 24.45 -8.48
C VAL A 257 -2.08 25.55 -7.48
N VAL A 258 -2.96 25.87 -6.55
CA VAL A 258 -2.72 26.91 -5.55
C VAL A 258 -1.73 26.40 -4.50
N SER A 259 -0.65 27.17 -4.26
CA SER A 259 0.36 26.89 -3.24
C SER A 259 0.88 25.44 -3.26
N PRO A 260 1.43 24.96 -4.39
CA PRO A 260 1.93 23.60 -4.48
C PRO A 260 3.12 23.43 -3.52
N MET A 261 3.06 22.41 -2.68
CA MET A 261 4.15 21.97 -1.81
C MET A 261 4.71 20.66 -2.33
N VAL A 262 6.03 20.58 -2.49
CA VAL A 262 6.68 19.33 -2.91
C VAL A 262 6.82 18.41 -1.69
N ASP A 263 6.32 17.18 -1.83
CA ASP A 263 6.47 16.12 -0.83
C ASP A 263 7.52 15.11 -1.31
N SER A 264 8.75 15.26 -0.81
CA SER A 264 9.88 14.40 -1.18
C SER A 264 9.69 12.95 -0.73
N SER A 265 8.87 12.70 0.29
CA SER A 265 8.55 11.34 0.77
C SER A 265 7.62 10.57 -0.18
N GLN A 266 6.95 11.29 -1.10
CA GLN A 266 6.02 10.74 -2.08
C GLN A 266 6.54 10.95 -3.50
N GLY A 267 7.85 10.75 -3.73
CA GLY A 267 8.45 10.87 -5.06
C GLY A 267 8.38 12.29 -5.64
N ASN A 268 8.49 13.30 -4.78
CA ASN A 268 8.34 14.72 -5.12
C ASN A 268 6.95 15.09 -5.68
N ALA A 269 5.90 14.44 -5.18
CA ALA A 269 4.54 14.83 -5.52
C ALA A 269 4.29 16.31 -5.17
N ALA A 270 3.69 17.04 -6.10
CA ALA A 270 3.12 18.34 -5.81
C ALA A 270 1.81 18.16 -5.03
N THR A 271 1.72 18.82 -3.88
CA THR A 271 0.55 18.73 -3.00
C THR A 271 -0.10 20.09 -2.80
N THR A 272 -1.43 20.13 -2.71
CA THR A 272 -2.16 21.34 -2.33
C THR A 272 -3.23 21.04 -1.31
N LYS A 273 -3.49 21.99 -0.40
CA LYS A 273 -4.62 21.94 0.53
C LYS A 273 -5.89 22.55 -0.08
N GLU A 274 -5.79 23.15 -1.26
CA GLU A 274 -6.91 23.81 -1.92
C GLU A 274 -7.60 22.93 -2.95
N THR A 275 -8.86 23.25 -3.20
CA THR A 275 -9.66 22.57 -4.22
C THR A 275 -9.25 23.07 -5.60
N ILE A 276 -8.93 22.15 -6.50
CA ILE A 276 -8.70 22.46 -7.91
C ILE A 276 -10.04 22.41 -8.65
N ASN A 277 -10.43 23.52 -9.29
CA ASN A 277 -11.68 23.61 -10.01
C ASN A 277 -11.69 22.69 -11.24
N ALA A 278 -12.80 21.98 -11.49
CA ALA A 278 -12.97 21.10 -12.64
C ALA A 278 -12.76 21.81 -14.00
N GLY A 279 -12.97 23.13 -14.09
CA GLY A 279 -12.67 23.92 -15.28
C GLY A 279 -11.19 24.06 -15.62
N HIS A 280 -10.29 23.61 -14.74
CA HIS A 280 -8.84 23.58 -14.95
C HIS A 280 -8.28 22.15 -15.02
N ILE A 281 -9.15 21.15 -14.93
CA ILE A 281 -8.77 19.73 -14.94
C ILE A 281 -9.12 19.16 -16.30
N GLU A 282 -8.14 18.58 -16.96
CA GLU A 282 -8.35 17.79 -18.17
C GLU A 282 -8.23 16.31 -17.83
N TYR A 283 -8.87 15.44 -18.61
CA TYR A 283 -8.88 14.01 -18.35
C TYR A 283 -8.76 13.13 -19.61
N LYS A 284 -8.31 11.89 -19.40
CA LYS A 284 -8.38 10.75 -20.33
C LYS A 284 -8.82 9.50 -19.55
N ILE A 285 -9.60 8.63 -20.18
CA ILE A 285 -10.13 7.40 -19.57
C ILE A 285 -9.51 6.20 -20.30
N GLY A 286 -9.24 5.11 -19.58
CA GLY A 286 -8.86 3.84 -20.22
C GLY A 286 -7.48 3.85 -20.86
N VAL A 287 -6.55 4.67 -20.35
CA VAL A 287 -5.22 4.77 -20.95
C VAL A 287 -4.39 3.53 -20.60
N PRO A 288 -3.91 2.74 -21.58
CA PRO A 288 -3.15 1.54 -21.31
C PRO A 288 -1.75 1.87 -20.79
N LEU A 289 -1.16 0.96 -19.99
CA LEU A 289 0.17 1.12 -19.41
C LEU A 289 1.24 1.42 -20.46
N THR A 290 1.19 0.75 -21.61
CA THR A 290 2.15 0.95 -22.70
C THR A 290 2.15 2.39 -23.22
N SER A 291 0.97 3.01 -23.34
CA SER A 291 0.83 4.41 -23.78
C SER A 291 1.34 5.42 -22.74
N VAL A 292 1.22 5.10 -21.45
CA VAL A 292 1.80 5.92 -20.38
C VAL A 292 3.33 5.76 -20.38
N GLN A 293 3.83 4.52 -20.39
CA GLN A 293 5.26 4.24 -20.33
C GLN A 293 6.04 4.77 -21.53
N ASN A 294 5.46 4.78 -22.73
CA ASN A 294 6.12 5.34 -23.92
C ASN A 294 5.86 6.85 -24.13
N GLY A 295 5.06 7.49 -23.25
CA GLY A 295 4.77 8.92 -23.29
C GLY A 295 3.65 9.35 -24.24
N SER A 296 3.13 8.46 -25.10
CA SER A 296 2.07 8.81 -26.06
C SER A 296 0.76 9.26 -25.40
N ALA A 297 0.50 8.83 -24.17
CA ALA A 297 -0.66 9.24 -23.38
C ALA A 297 -0.69 10.76 -23.08
N PHE A 298 0.46 11.43 -23.04
CA PHE A 298 0.57 12.83 -22.62
C PHE A 298 0.47 13.82 -23.78
N ALA A 299 0.50 13.32 -25.02
CA ALA A 299 0.16 14.09 -26.22
C ALA A 299 -1.34 14.45 -26.27
N ASP A 300 -1.81 14.95 -27.40
CA ASP A 300 -3.17 15.48 -27.63
C ASP A 300 -4.32 14.52 -27.28
N GLY A 301 -5.56 15.02 -27.33
CA GLY A 301 -6.77 14.23 -27.08
C GLY A 301 -7.24 14.24 -25.63
N TRP A 302 -6.91 15.30 -24.88
CA TRP A 302 -7.44 15.52 -23.54
C TRP A 302 -8.79 16.22 -23.60
N SER A 303 -9.71 15.82 -22.72
CA SER A 303 -11.03 16.44 -22.59
C SER A 303 -11.12 17.25 -21.31
N LEU A 304 -11.83 18.36 -21.31
CA LEU A 304 -12.00 19.17 -20.11
C LEU A 304 -13.02 18.54 -19.17
N LEU A 305 -12.69 18.41 -17.88
CA LEU A 305 -13.50 17.66 -16.93
C LEU A 305 -14.87 18.29 -16.68
N ARG A 306 -14.98 19.62 -16.75
CA ARG A 306 -16.27 20.32 -16.60
C ARG A 306 -17.33 19.85 -17.61
N ASP A 307 -16.88 19.36 -18.77
CA ASP A 307 -17.74 18.92 -19.88
C ASP A 307 -18.01 17.39 -19.82
N TYR A 308 -17.50 16.70 -18.79
CA TYR A 308 -17.68 15.26 -18.64
C TYR A 308 -19.15 14.90 -18.42
N VAL A 309 -19.67 14.04 -19.30
CA VAL A 309 -20.98 13.42 -19.16
C VAL A 309 -20.77 11.91 -19.00
N PRO A 310 -21.23 11.28 -17.89
CA PRO A 310 -21.14 9.84 -17.74
C PRO A 310 -21.98 9.17 -18.83
N PRO A 311 -21.52 8.05 -19.41
CA PRO A 311 -22.30 7.32 -20.40
C PRO A 311 -23.64 6.93 -19.78
N THR A 312 -24.74 7.34 -20.41
CA THR A 312 -26.09 6.97 -20.01
C THR A 312 -26.20 5.45 -20.13
N VAL A 313 -26.40 4.77 -19.01
CA VAL A 313 -26.83 3.37 -19.06
C VAL A 313 -28.24 3.43 -19.64
N THR A 314 -28.39 3.17 -20.93
CA THR A 314 -29.71 2.84 -21.48
C THR A 314 -30.11 1.52 -20.82
N PRO A 315 -31.15 1.50 -19.95
CA PRO A 315 -31.65 0.23 -19.46
C PRO A 315 -32.09 -0.56 -20.68
N ASP A 316 -31.60 -1.80 -20.76
CA ASP A 316 -32.02 -2.73 -21.80
C ASP A 316 -33.55 -2.92 -21.65
N PRO A 317 -34.38 -2.56 -22.65
CA PRO A 317 -35.82 -2.73 -22.58
C PRO A 317 -36.24 -4.21 -22.48
N SER A 318 -35.30 -5.15 -22.63
CA SER A 318 -35.54 -6.59 -22.44
C SER A 318 -35.66 -7.04 -20.97
N VAL A 319 -35.46 -6.15 -20.00
CA VAL A 319 -35.75 -6.42 -18.56
C VAL A 319 -37.00 -5.66 -18.10
N ALA A 320 -38.04 -5.63 -18.93
CA ALA A 320 -39.39 -5.30 -18.49
C ALA A 320 -40.07 -6.55 -17.91
N THR A 321 -40.01 -6.68 -16.59
CA THR A 321 -41.12 -7.16 -15.73
C THR A 321 -41.94 -8.36 -16.25
N SER A 322 -41.46 -9.59 -15.99
CA SER A 322 -42.32 -10.77 -15.88
C SER A 322 -42.72 -10.99 -14.41
N SER A 323 -43.53 -10.07 -13.89
CA SER A 323 -44.38 -10.30 -12.72
C SER A 323 -45.83 -10.07 -13.13
N GLN A 324 -46.31 -10.89 -14.06
CA GLN A 324 -47.75 -11.16 -14.15
C GLN A 324 -48.06 -12.20 -13.08
N GLY A 325 -48.85 -11.77 -12.11
CA GLY A 325 -49.23 -12.55 -10.95
C GLY A 325 -50.14 -13.72 -11.32
N ASP A 326 -49.85 -14.84 -10.67
CA ASP A 326 -50.81 -15.91 -10.43
C ASP A 326 -51.22 -15.88 -8.96
N GLY A 327 -52.53 -15.85 -8.71
CA GLY A 327 -53.13 -16.61 -7.61
C GLY A 327 -53.60 -15.87 -6.36
N LEU A 328 -54.81 -15.32 -6.45
CA LEU A 328 -55.98 -15.57 -5.56
C LEU A 328 -55.87 -15.42 -4.03
N GLY A 329 -56.70 -14.53 -3.48
CA GLY A 329 -57.09 -14.51 -2.07
C GLY A 329 -58.27 -13.57 -1.77
N GLN A 330 -59.48 -14.16 -1.79
CA GLN A 330 -60.82 -13.66 -1.41
C GLN A 330 -61.66 -12.95 -2.48
#